data_AF-P30971-F1
#
_entry.id   AF-P30971-F1
#
_cell.length_a   1.000
_cell.length_b   1.000
_cell.length_c   1.000
_cell.angle_alpha   90.00
_cell.angle_beta   90.00
_cell.angle_gamma   90.00
#
_symmetry.space_group_name_H-M   'P 1'
#
loop_
_entity.id
_entity.type
_entity.pdbx_description
1 polymer ?
#
loop_
_entity_poly.entity_id
_entity_poly.type
_entity_poly.pdbx_seq_one_letter_code
_entity_poly.pdbx_strand_id
1 'polypeptide(L)'
;MQLVLMAAVLALAEVGCFGCHLKNVSIPMERCGQRVCIHTTICEGLCFSEDAVFESPDEAPEHRVCNGDWSYEVKHIQGCPESITYPVATNCYCSACNTKDTYCTRLYAHIPSC
;
A
#
# COMPACT_ATOMS: atom_id res chain seq x y z
N MET A 1 22.76 -13.48 29.04
CA MET A 1 22.01 -13.87 27.82
C MET A 1 20.68 -13.13 27.65
N GLN A 2 19.94 -12.81 28.73
CA GLN A 2 18.68 -12.05 28.62
C GLN A 2 18.82 -10.65 28.01
N LEU A 3 19.88 -9.90 28.36
CA LEU A 3 20.10 -8.55 27.84
C LEU A 3 20.24 -8.50 26.30
N VAL A 4 20.88 -9.52 25.71
CA VAL A 4 21.07 -9.62 24.25
C VAL A 4 19.75 -9.92 23.56
N LEU A 5 18.90 -10.79 24.14
CA LEU A 5 17.56 -11.07 23.63
C LEU A 5 16.67 -9.84 23.67
N MET A 6 16.67 -9.08 24.77
CA MET A 6 15.87 -7.86 24.88
C MET A 6 16.33 -6.79 23.89
N ALA A 7 17.65 -6.62 23.69
CA ALA A 7 18.18 -5.70 22.69
C ALA A 7 17.79 -6.11 21.26
N ALA A 8 17.82 -7.40 20.93
CA ALA A 8 17.39 -7.90 19.62
C ALA A 8 15.88 -7.70 19.39
N VAL A 9 15.05 -7.93 20.40
CA VAL A 9 13.59 -7.69 20.33
C VAL A 9 13.27 -6.21 20.14
N LEU A 10 13.96 -5.31 20.85
CA LEU A 10 13.78 -3.86 20.71
C LEU A 10 14.24 -3.36 19.33
N ALA A 11 15.39 -3.82 18.84
CA ALA A 11 15.90 -3.45 17.52
C ALA A 11 14.96 -3.88 16.38
N LEU A 12 14.24 -5.00 16.54
CA LEU A 12 13.23 -5.46 15.57
C LEU A 12 11.93 -4.66 15.66
N ALA A 13 11.57 -4.16 16.85
CA ALA A 13 10.35 -3.40 17.06
C ALA A 13 10.41 -1.98 16.46
N GLU A 14 11.58 -1.34 16.46
CA GLU A 14 11.70 0.08 16.12
C GLU A 14 11.67 0.39 14.61
N VAL A 15 11.89 -0.60 13.73
CA VAL A 15 11.98 -0.36 12.27
C VAL A 15 10.89 -1.09 11.47
N GLY A 16 10.28 -2.14 12.04
CA GLY A 16 9.48 -3.09 11.25
C GLY A 16 8.00 -2.76 11.07
N CYS A 17 7.37 -2.03 12.00
CA CYS A 17 5.90 -1.96 12.03
C CYS A 17 5.31 -0.74 11.30
N PHE A 18 6.10 0.31 11.10
CA PHE A 18 5.62 1.56 10.49
C PHE A 18 6.18 1.82 9.09
N GLY A 19 7.21 1.10 8.64
CA GLY A 19 7.74 1.26 7.30
C GLY A 19 6.75 0.82 6.21
N CYS A 20 7.00 1.22 4.96
CA CYS A 20 6.24 0.75 3.81
C CYS A 20 6.36 -0.78 3.65
N HIS A 21 5.24 -1.49 3.71
CA HIS A 21 5.18 -2.95 3.70
C HIS A 21 3.90 -3.46 3.03
N LEU A 22 3.88 -4.77 2.74
CA LEU A 22 2.69 -5.46 2.26
C LEU A 22 1.68 -5.66 3.38
N LYS A 23 0.43 -5.30 3.14
CA LYS A 23 -0.69 -5.51 4.07
C LYS A 23 -1.82 -6.28 3.40
N ASN A 24 -2.28 -7.34 4.06
CA ASN A 24 -3.48 -8.06 3.65
C ASN A 24 -4.73 -7.24 3.96
N VAL A 25 -5.62 -7.10 2.99
CA VAL A 25 -6.88 -6.38 3.13
C VAL A 25 -8.03 -7.17 2.51
N SER A 26 -9.25 -6.85 2.95
CA SER A 26 -10.49 -7.37 2.37
C SER A 26 -11.30 -6.19 1.85
N ILE A 27 -11.43 -6.06 0.53
CA ILE A 27 -12.08 -4.91 -0.11
C ILE A 27 -13.46 -5.36 -0.61
N PRO A 28 -14.56 -4.72 -0.18
CA PRO A 28 -15.88 -5.00 -0.73
C PRO A 28 -15.97 -4.41 -2.13
N MET A 29 -16.40 -5.23 -3.07
CA MET A 29 -16.68 -4.84 -4.44
C MET A 29 -18.09 -5.29 -4.82
N GLU A 30 -18.66 -4.67 -5.85
CA GLU A 30 -20.00 -5.00 -6.33
C GLU A 30 -19.98 -5.19 -7.84
N ARG A 31 -20.57 -6.29 -8.29
CA ARG A 31 -20.77 -6.59 -9.71
C ARG A 31 -21.99 -7.49 -9.89
N CYS A 32 -22.78 -7.24 -10.94
CA CYS A 32 -24.09 -7.87 -11.14
C CYS A 32 -25.05 -7.74 -9.93
N GLY A 33 -24.99 -6.63 -9.19
CA GLY A 33 -25.79 -6.41 -7.97
C GLY A 33 -25.42 -7.32 -6.79
N GLN A 34 -24.34 -8.10 -6.92
CA GLN A 34 -23.81 -8.94 -5.85
C GLN A 34 -22.60 -8.26 -5.22
N ARG A 35 -22.64 -8.08 -3.90
CA ARG A 35 -21.48 -7.62 -3.12
C ARG A 35 -20.59 -8.81 -2.79
N VAL A 36 -19.31 -8.70 -3.10
CA VAL A 36 -18.30 -9.73 -2.83
C VAL A 36 -17.09 -9.12 -2.12
N CYS A 37 -16.43 -9.93 -1.29
CA CYS A 37 -15.17 -9.55 -0.66
C CYS A 37 -13.99 -10.06 -1.50
N ILE A 38 -13.09 -9.16 -1.85
CA ILE A 38 -11.82 -9.47 -2.50
C ILE A 38 -10.73 -9.42 -1.44
N HIS A 39 -10.07 -10.56 -1.23
CA HIS A 39 -8.89 -10.64 -0.36
C HIS A 39 -7.66 -10.42 -1.23
N THR A 40 -6.89 -9.38 -0.93
CA THR A 40 -5.71 -8.99 -1.70
C THR A 40 -4.66 -8.36 -0.77
N THR A 41 -3.50 -8.04 -1.32
CA THR A 41 -2.43 -7.29 -0.68
C THR A 41 -2.36 -5.87 -1.24
N ILE A 42 -2.10 -4.90 -0.36
CA ILE A 42 -1.80 -3.50 -0.71
C ILE A 42 -0.46 -3.09 -0.10
N CYS A 43 0.04 -1.93 -0.51
CA CYS A 43 1.17 -1.28 0.16
C CYS A 43 0.67 -0.22 1.15
N GLU A 44 1.14 -0.32 2.39
CA GLU A 44 0.82 0.63 3.46
C GLU A 44 2.07 0.87 4.32
N GLY A 45 2.16 2.08 4.87
CA GLY A 45 3.19 2.45 5.82
C GLY A 45 3.71 3.85 5.56
N LEU A 46 4.77 4.18 6.30
CA LEU A 46 5.43 5.47 6.28
C LEU A 46 6.67 5.40 5.40
N CYS A 47 6.92 6.52 4.73
CA CYS A 47 8.15 6.79 4.00
C CYS A 47 8.79 8.04 4.57
N PHE A 48 10.12 8.04 4.58
CA PHE A 48 10.87 9.21 4.98
C PHE A 48 10.62 10.37 4.01
N SER A 49 10.37 11.55 4.56
CA SER A 49 10.16 12.79 3.82
C SER A 49 10.83 13.92 4.58
N GLU A 50 11.50 14.81 3.85
CA GLU A 50 12.12 16.01 4.38
C GLU A 50 11.71 17.19 3.50
N ASP A 51 11.38 18.31 4.14
CA ASP A 51 11.21 19.57 3.43
C ASP A 51 12.59 20.15 3.12
N ALA A 52 12.79 20.64 1.90
CA ALA A 52 14.06 21.25 1.52
C ALA A 52 14.30 22.54 2.33
N VAL A 53 15.51 22.70 2.86
CA VAL A 53 15.91 23.93 3.59
C VAL A 53 15.96 25.14 2.65
N PHE A 54 16.30 24.91 1.39
CA PHE A 54 16.34 25.91 0.33
C PHE A 54 15.43 25.48 -0.82
N GLU A 55 14.44 26.30 -1.15
CA GLU A 55 13.57 26.09 -2.31
C GLU A 55 14.32 26.52 -3.58
N SER A 56 14.89 25.54 -4.30
CA SER A 56 15.42 25.79 -5.64
C SER A 56 14.28 25.72 -6.66
N PRO A 57 14.11 26.71 -7.55
CA PRO A 57 13.10 26.64 -8.61
C PRO A 57 13.36 25.50 -9.62
N ASP A 58 14.59 24.99 -9.69
CA ASP A 58 14.99 23.91 -10.60
C ASP A 58 14.84 22.51 -9.99
N GLU A 59 14.68 22.39 -8.67
CA GLU A 59 14.59 21.11 -7.95
C GLU A 59 13.29 21.04 -7.15
N ALA A 60 12.30 20.31 -7.67
CA ALA A 60 11.11 19.98 -6.89
C ALA A 60 11.50 18.99 -5.77
N PRO A 61 11.01 19.17 -4.53
CA PRO A 61 11.23 18.19 -3.47
C PRO A 61 10.72 16.81 -3.90
N GLU A 62 11.59 15.80 -3.89
CA GLU A 62 11.19 14.42 -4.15
C GLU A 62 10.47 13.82 -2.94
N HIS A 63 9.18 14.10 -2.82
CA HIS A 63 8.35 13.43 -1.82
C HIS A 63 8.14 11.95 -2.20
N ARG A 64 8.51 11.06 -1.28
CA ARG A 64 8.35 9.61 -1.44
C ARG A 64 7.07 9.14 -0.75
N VAL A 65 6.30 8.32 -1.46
CA VAL A 65 5.11 7.66 -0.95
C VAL A 65 5.34 6.15 -0.89
N CYS A 66 4.53 5.45 -0.09
CA CYS A 66 4.54 3.99 -0.09
C CYS A 66 3.88 3.48 -1.36
N ASN A 67 4.69 2.96 -2.27
CA ASN A 67 4.30 2.39 -3.56
C ASN A 67 4.68 0.90 -3.60
N GLY A 68 4.46 0.23 -4.73
CA GLY A 68 4.79 -1.17 -4.89
C GLY A 68 4.77 -1.66 -6.32
N ASP A 69 5.16 -2.92 -6.46
CA ASP A 69 4.99 -3.69 -7.68
C ASP A 69 3.61 -4.36 -7.64
N TRP A 70 2.86 -4.27 -8.74
CA TRP A 70 1.48 -4.72 -8.81
C TRP A 70 1.32 -5.80 -9.87
N SER A 71 0.64 -6.90 -9.51
CA SER A 71 0.05 -7.83 -10.47
C SER A 71 -1.48 -7.65 -10.48
N TYR A 72 -2.16 -8.32 -11.40
CA TYR A 72 -3.61 -8.31 -11.50
C TYR A 72 -4.17 -9.73 -11.48
N GLU A 73 -5.21 -9.92 -10.69
CA GLU A 73 -5.96 -11.17 -10.59
C GLU A 73 -7.43 -10.95 -10.98
N VAL A 74 -8.14 -12.05 -11.24
CA VAL A 74 -9.53 -12.04 -11.71
C VAL A 74 -10.40 -12.89 -10.80
N LYS A 75 -11.46 -12.28 -10.26
CA LYS A 75 -12.50 -12.95 -9.48
C LYS A 75 -13.75 -13.16 -10.35
N HIS A 76 -14.15 -14.42 -10.51
CA HIS A 76 -15.43 -14.79 -11.12
C HIS A 76 -16.53 -14.87 -10.05
N ILE A 77 -17.71 -14.35 -10.35
CA ILE A 77 -18.87 -14.38 -9.45
C ILE A 77 -19.91 -15.35 -10.03
N GLN A 78 -20.36 -16.30 -9.21
CA GLN A 78 -21.37 -17.29 -9.61
C GLN A 78 -22.64 -16.59 -10.12
N GLY A 79 -23.08 -16.96 -11.33
CA GLY A 79 -24.25 -16.37 -11.98
C GLY A 79 -24.05 -14.96 -12.57
N CYS A 80 -22.83 -14.41 -12.53
CA CYS A 80 -22.49 -13.15 -13.18
C CYS A 80 -21.62 -13.42 -14.42
N PRO A 81 -22.01 -12.98 -15.62
CA PRO A 81 -21.20 -13.17 -16.82
C PRO A 81 -19.91 -12.32 -16.81
N GLU A 82 -19.87 -11.28 -15.98
CA GLU A 82 -18.71 -10.40 -15.83
C GLU A 82 -17.80 -10.86 -14.68
N SER A 83 -16.50 -10.60 -14.81
CA SER A 83 -15.53 -10.77 -13.75
C SER A 83 -15.11 -9.44 -13.13
N ILE A 84 -14.45 -9.51 -11.97
CA ILE A 84 -13.77 -8.39 -11.33
C ILE A 84 -12.27 -8.61 -11.49
N THR A 85 -11.58 -7.69 -12.16
CA THR A 85 -10.12 -7.62 -12.17
C THR A 85 -9.64 -6.69 -11.07
N TYR A 86 -8.71 -7.12 -10.23
CA TYR A 86 -8.22 -6.35 -9.08
C TYR A 86 -6.70 -6.42 -8.96
N PRO A 87 -6.05 -5.37 -8.43
CA PRO A 87 -4.60 -5.35 -8.23
C PRO A 87 -4.20 -6.14 -6.98
N VAL A 88 -2.99 -6.70 -7.02
CA VAL A 88 -2.33 -7.43 -5.92
C VAL A 88 -0.92 -6.88 -5.77
N ALA A 89 -0.61 -6.27 -4.63
CA ALA A 89 0.75 -5.82 -4.34
C ALA A 89 1.67 -7.03 -4.11
N THR A 90 2.79 -7.11 -4.81
CA THR A 90 3.76 -8.21 -4.67
C THR A 90 5.02 -7.78 -3.91
N ASN A 91 5.29 -6.48 -3.87
CA ASN A 91 6.40 -5.87 -3.17
C ASN A 91 6.08 -4.40 -2.89
N CYS A 92 6.61 -3.82 -1.82
CA CYS A 92 6.35 -2.43 -1.42
C CYS A 92 7.65 -1.67 -1.15
N TYR A 93 7.70 -0.40 -1.55
CA TYR A 93 8.87 0.45 -1.43
C TYR A 93 8.51 1.94 -1.43
N CYS A 94 9.43 2.77 -0.94
CA CYS A 94 9.27 4.22 -0.94
C CYS A 94 9.84 4.83 -2.23
N SER A 95 8.96 5.39 -3.07
CA SER A 95 9.33 6.06 -4.34
C SER A 95 8.45 7.28 -4.60
N ALA A 96 8.77 8.06 -5.62
CA ALA A 96 7.81 9.01 -6.18
C ALA A 96 6.50 8.29 -6.59
N CYS A 97 5.38 9.00 -6.51
CA CYS A 97 4.09 8.46 -6.92
C CYS A 97 4.04 8.29 -8.45
N ASN A 98 3.62 7.11 -8.93
CA ASN A 98 3.49 6.86 -10.36
C ASN A 98 2.15 7.39 -10.89
N THR A 99 2.16 8.54 -11.54
CA THR A 99 0.95 9.18 -12.08
C THR A 99 0.31 8.44 -13.26
N LYS A 100 0.97 7.40 -13.82
CA LYS A 100 0.42 6.62 -14.94
C LYS A 100 -0.65 5.62 -14.52
N ASP A 101 -0.54 5.07 -13.32
CA ASP A 101 -1.40 3.98 -12.82
C ASP A 101 -1.98 4.27 -11.42
N THR A 102 -1.49 5.31 -10.74
CA THR A 102 -1.87 5.64 -9.37
C THR A 102 -2.44 7.04 -9.28
N TYR A 103 -3.56 7.19 -8.58
CA TYR A 103 -4.14 8.50 -8.28
C TYR A 103 -3.37 9.18 -7.14
N CYS A 104 -2.41 10.03 -7.50
CA CYS A 104 -1.49 10.69 -6.58
C CYS A 104 -2.15 11.84 -5.80
N THR A 105 -2.93 11.51 -4.76
CA THR A 105 -3.55 12.47 -3.86
C THR A 105 -3.45 12.01 -2.41
N ARG A 106 -3.81 12.90 -1.48
CA ARG A 106 -4.04 12.51 -0.10
C ARG A 106 -5.28 11.60 -0.03
N LEU A 107 -5.08 10.36 0.40
CA LEU A 107 -6.19 9.43 0.62
C LEU A 107 -6.94 9.85 1.88
N TYR A 108 -8.16 10.38 1.70
CA TYR A 108 -9.08 10.67 2.81
C TYR A 108 -10.02 9.50 3.13
N ALA A 109 -10.06 8.49 2.26
CA ALA A 109 -11.00 7.39 2.37
C ALA A 109 -10.53 6.35 3.38
N HIS A 110 -11.39 6.02 4.34
CA HIS A 110 -11.32 4.73 5.01
C HIS A 110 -11.52 3.64 3.95
N ILE A 111 -10.53 2.76 3.75
CA ILE A 111 -10.70 1.59 2.87
C ILE A 111 -11.80 0.76 3.50
N PRO A 112 -13.01 0.66 2.90
CA PRO A 112 -14.06 -0.16 3.46
C PRO A 112 -13.54 -1.57 3.58
N SER A 113 -13.70 -2.17 4.74
CA SER A 113 -13.39 -3.58 4.93
C SER A 113 -14.67 -4.39 4.82
N CYS A 114 -14.55 -5.62 4.36
CA CYS A 114 -15.40 -6.66 4.91
C CYS A 114 -14.96 -6.95 6.37
#